data_AF-A0A9W4NEQ7-F1
#
_entry.id   AF-A0A9W4NEQ7-F1
#
_cell.length_a   1.000
_cell.length_b   1.000
_cell.length_c   1.000
_cell.angle_alpha   90.00
_cell.angle_beta   90.00
_cell.angle_gamma   90.00
#
_symmetry.space_group_name_H-M   'P 1'
#
loop_
_entity.id
_entity.type
_entity.pdbx_description
1 polymer ?
#
loop_
_entity_poly.entity_id
_entity_poly.type
_entity_poly.pdbx_seq_one_letter_code
_entity_poly.pdbx_strand_id
1 'polypeptide(L)'
;MTVSNTDASPFKILCSLLQAAEIITPDSSDYTKSSQTWAAQKYSNPGLVIRPTSTDSLGKALAYLYTTNLDFAIYGHGFSSASAKDVLINTSAFDNFHFEAHSETVTIGAGQPWAEVYRKLSQVAPEHGIIGARTPCVGVAGTIVSGGFSWLSSEYGCVSDPENMIDAKVVKYDGSVVWASTAPELLWALRGGGGGFGGR
;
A
#
# COMPACT_ATOMS: atom_id res chain seq x y z
N MET A 1 43.23 16.25 -9.02
CA MET A 1 42.18 16.13 -10.06
C MET A 1 41.76 14.68 -10.16
N THR A 2 40.62 14.36 -9.56
CA THR A 2 39.76 13.21 -9.91
C THR A 2 38.41 13.52 -9.29
N VAL A 3 37.58 14.29 -10.01
CA VAL A 3 36.17 14.47 -9.68
C VAL A 3 35.51 13.15 -10.07
N SER A 4 35.21 12.31 -9.09
CA SER A 4 34.48 11.07 -9.30
C SER A 4 33.04 11.40 -9.73
N ASN A 5 32.74 11.02 -10.96
CA ASN A 5 31.51 11.25 -11.68
C ASN A 5 30.39 10.30 -11.21
N THR A 6 29.82 10.51 -10.01
CA THR A 6 28.73 9.66 -9.45
C THR A 6 27.63 10.38 -8.66
N ASP A 7 27.44 11.70 -8.78
CA ASP A 7 26.31 12.39 -8.12
C ASP A 7 25.07 12.48 -9.01
N ALA A 8 24.50 11.32 -9.35
CA ALA A 8 23.11 11.32 -9.81
C ALA A 8 22.21 11.66 -8.61
N SER A 9 21.37 12.70 -8.72
CA SER A 9 20.38 13.05 -7.69
C SER A 9 19.62 11.79 -7.21
N PRO A 10 19.32 11.66 -5.91
CA PRO A 10 18.60 10.50 -5.38
C PRO A 10 17.31 10.17 -6.16
N PHE A 11 16.60 11.20 -6.65
CA PHE A 11 15.44 11.02 -7.52
C PHE A 11 15.78 10.34 -8.85
N LYS A 12 16.92 10.69 -9.47
CA LYS A 12 17.35 10.11 -10.75
C LYS A 12 17.69 8.63 -10.61
N ILE A 13 18.35 8.24 -9.52
CA ILE A 13 18.65 6.83 -9.23
C ILE A 13 17.34 6.07 -8.98
N LEU A 14 16.46 6.61 -8.13
CA LEU A 14 15.15 5.99 -7.88
C LEU A 14 14.35 5.76 -9.18
N CYS A 15 14.26 6.78 -10.02
CA CYS A 15 13.59 6.67 -11.32
C CYS A 15 14.23 5.62 -12.24
N SER A 16 15.55 5.43 -12.19
CA SER A 16 16.21 4.39 -13.00
C SER A 16 15.92 2.95 -12.57
N LEU A 17 15.40 2.76 -11.35
CA LEU A 17 14.98 1.44 -10.83
C LEU A 17 13.56 1.06 -11.25
N LEU A 18 12.83 1.98 -11.87
CA LEU A 18 11.41 1.88 -12.17
C LEU A 18 11.16 1.98 -13.68
N GLN A 19 9.99 1.48 -14.10
CA GLN A 19 9.51 1.72 -15.46
C GLN A 19 8.94 3.14 -15.58
N ALA A 20 8.97 3.71 -16.77
CA ALA A 20 8.43 5.06 -17.02
C ALA A 20 6.95 5.20 -16.59
N ALA A 21 6.13 4.15 -16.76
CA ALA A 21 4.71 4.14 -16.36
C ALA A 21 4.47 4.10 -14.84
N GLU A 22 5.52 3.81 -14.07
CA GLU A 22 5.50 3.78 -12.60
C GLU A 22 5.92 5.13 -12.00
N ILE A 23 6.30 6.12 -12.82
CA ILE A 23 6.80 7.41 -12.38
C ILE A 23 5.76 8.49 -12.68
N ILE A 24 5.34 9.22 -11.65
CA ILE A 24 4.34 10.28 -11.74
C ILE A 24 4.96 11.55 -11.17
N THR A 25 5.31 12.48 -12.05
CA THR A 25 5.88 13.79 -11.71
C THR A 25 4.77 14.82 -11.43
N PRO A 26 5.07 15.96 -10.78
CA PRO A 26 4.10 17.04 -10.55
C PRO A 26 3.42 17.57 -11.81
N ASP A 27 4.07 17.49 -12.96
CA ASP A 27 3.52 17.94 -14.26
C ASP A 27 2.56 16.91 -14.90
N SER A 28 2.47 15.70 -14.34
CA SER A 28 1.59 14.66 -14.86
C SER A 28 0.12 14.94 -14.53
N SER A 29 -0.79 14.66 -15.47
CA SER A 29 -2.24 14.70 -15.23
C SER A 29 -2.67 13.75 -14.10
N ASP A 30 -1.86 12.74 -13.82
CA ASP A 30 -2.14 11.72 -12.83
C ASP A 30 -1.67 12.09 -11.43
N TYR A 31 -0.89 13.16 -11.28
CA TYR A 31 -0.26 13.53 -10.01
C TYR A 31 -1.29 13.73 -8.90
N THR A 32 -2.25 14.64 -9.09
CA THR A 32 -3.25 14.97 -8.06
C THR A 32 -4.03 13.74 -7.61
N LYS A 33 -4.53 12.92 -8.54
CA LYS A 33 -5.30 11.70 -8.18
C LYS A 33 -4.44 10.64 -7.47
N SER A 34 -3.12 10.69 -7.63
CA SER A 34 -2.18 9.72 -7.06
C SER A 34 -1.47 10.22 -5.80
N SER A 35 -1.66 11.48 -5.40
CA SER A 35 -1.02 12.07 -4.23
C SER A 35 -1.96 12.72 -3.23
N GLN A 36 -3.16 13.11 -3.65
CA GLN A 36 -4.07 13.89 -2.81
C GLN A 36 -4.50 13.11 -1.57
N THR A 37 -4.33 13.73 -0.40
CA THR A 37 -4.87 13.21 0.85
C THR A 37 -6.30 13.67 1.06
N TRP A 38 -7.09 12.84 1.73
CA TRP A 38 -8.45 13.18 2.14
C TRP A 38 -8.44 14.39 3.11
N ALA A 39 -7.51 14.39 4.06
CA ALA A 39 -7.27 15.52 4.93
C ALA A 39 -6.33 16.52 4.24
N ALA A 40 -6.85 17.65 3.78
CA ALA A 40 -6.08 18.66 3.05
C ALA A 40 -4.87 19.18 3.85
N GLN A 41 -5.00 19.31 5.18
CA GLN A 41 -3.93 19.76 6.08
C GLN A 41 -2.76 18.77 6.21
N LYS A 42 -2.92 17.53 5.72
CA LYS A 42 -1.86 16.53 5.69
C LYS A 42 -1.12 16.47 4.36
N TYR A 43 -1.61 17.16 3.34
CA TYR A 43 -1.00 17.12 2.01
C TYR A 43 0.33 17.88 1.98
N SER A 44 1.42 17.20 1.63
CA SER A 44 2.79 17.76 1.68
C SER A 44 3.39 18.07 0.31
N ASN A 45 2.62 17.93 -0.78
CA ASN A 45 3.07 18.16 -2.16
C ASN A 45 4.36 17.38 -2.50
N PRO A 46 4.30 16.03 -2.55
CA PRO A 46 5.48 15.19 -2.79
C PRO A 46 6.21 15.56 -4.09
N GLY A 47 7.53 15.68 -4.04
CA GLY A 47 8.35 15.95 -5.23
C GLY A 47 8.25 14.86 -6.31
N LEU A 48 7.95 13.62 -5.91
CA LEU A 48 7.76 12.49 -6.80
C LEU A 48 6.70 11.53 -6.26
N VAL A 49 5.82 11.04 -7.14
CA VAL A 49 4.98 9.89 -6.84
C VAL A 49 5.49 8.71 -7.66
N ILE A 50 5.71 7.58 -7.00
CA ILE A 50 5.97 6.30 -7.67
C ILE A 50 4.76 5.39 -7.51
N ARG A 51 4.38 4.67 -8.55
CA ARG A 51 3.30 3.70 -8.55
C ARG A 51 3.82 2.34 -9.06
N PRO A 52 4.55 1.59 -8.22
CA PRO A 52 5.07 0.29 -8.60
C PRO A 52 3.95 -0.67 -8.98
N THR A 53 4.16 -1.42 -10.06
CA THR A 53 3.20 -2.39 -10.63
C THR A 53 3.52 -3.83 -10.23
N SER A 54 4.67 -4.06 -9.60
CA SER A 54 5.13 -5.37 -9.18
C SER A 54 5.83 -5.29 -7.82
N THR A 55 5.89 -6.42 -7.11
CA THR A 55 6.66 -6.50 -5.86
C THR A 55 8.16 -6.33 -6.08
N ASP A 56 8.67 -6.63 -7.27
CA ASP A 56 10.08 -6.42 -7.64
C ASP A 56 10.40 -4.92 -7.78
N SER A 57 9.59 -4.17 -8.55
CA SER A 57 9.72 -2.71 -8.65
C SER A 57 9.60 -2.04 -7.27
N LEU A 58 8.62 -2.46 -6.47
CA LEU A 58 8.43 -1.96 -5.10
C LEU A 58 9.63 -2.29 -4.21
N GLY A 59 10.15 -3.52 -4.29
CA GLY A 59 11.30 -3.96 -3.51
C GLY A 59 12.57 -3.18 -3.83
N LYS A 60 12.86 -2.97 -5.12
CA LYS A 60 14.00 -2.14 -5.57
C LYS A 60 13.87 -0.70 -5.08
N ALA A 61 12.69 -0.10 -5.23
CA ALA A 61 12.45 1.27 -4.78
C ALA A 61 12.59 1.41 -3.25
N LEU A 62 11.98 0.51 -2.47
CA LEU A 62 12.09 0.52 -1.01
C LEU A 62 13.52 0.32 -0.55
N ALA A 63 14.21 -0.72 -1.04
CA ALA A 63 15.59 -1.00 -0.69
C ALA A 63 16.48 0.22 -0.93
N TYR A 64 16.29 0.92 -2.05
CA TYR A 64 17.00 2.16 -2.33
C TYR A 64 16.61 3.30 -1.39
N LEU A 65 15.30 3.57 -1.19
CA LEU A 65 14.81 4.66 -0.34
C LEU A 65 15.34 4.57 1.10
N TYR A 66 15.44 3.36 1.66
CA TYR A 66 16.02 3.14 2.99
C TYR A 66 17.52 3.49 3.11
N THR A 67 18.25 3.56 1.99
CA THR A 67 19.65 4.05 1.94
C THR A 67 19.76 5.57 1.84
N THR A 68 18.64 6.27 1.63
CA THR A 68 18.60 7.72 1.45
C THR A 68 18.02 8.42 2.68
N ASN A 69 18.12 9.75 2.68
CA ASN A 69 17.43 10.64 3.64
C ASN A 69 16.17 11.27 3.04
N LEU A 70 15.64 10.74 1.94
CA LEU A 70 14.39 11.22 1.36
C LEU A 70 13.23 10.92 2.30
N ASP A 71 12.38 11.91 2.54
CA ASP A 71 11.11 11.76 3.24
C ASP A 71 10.14 10.98 2.35
N PHE A 72 9.70 9.80 2.78
CA PHE A 72 8.79 8.99 1.99
C PHE A 72 7.69 8.30 2.79
N ALA A 73 6.52 8.20 2.16
CA ALA A 73 5.34 7.58 2.74
C ALA A 73 4.69 6.59 1.79
N ILE A 74 3.98 5.61 2.36
CA ILE A 74 3.12 4.68 1.62
C ILE A 74 1.73 5.32 1.47
N TYR A 75 1.26 5.39 0.23
CA TYR A 75 -0.05 5.93 -0.13
C TYR A 75 -0.94 4.84 -0.69
N GLY A 76 -2.05 4.56 0.01
CA GLY A 76 -3.16 3.78 -0.52
C GLY A 76 -4.19 4.69 -1.18
N HIS A 77 -5.07 5.27 -0.35
CA HIS A 77 -6.18 6.15 -0.79
C HIS A 77 -6.20 7.49 -0.04
N GLY A 78 -5.05 7.98 0.42
CA GLY A 78 -4.94 9.32 1.02
C GLY A 78 -5.60 9.51 2.39
N PHE A 79 -5.96 8.44 3.10
CA PHE A 79 -6.44 8.50 4.48
C PHE A 79 -5.28 8.40 5.48
N SER A 80 -5.48 8.86 6.71
CA SER A 80 -4.44 8.93 7.75
C SER A 80 -3.27 9.84 7.34
N SER A 81 -2.06 9.57 7.83
CA SER A 81 -0.83 10.31 7.51
C SER A 81 -0.15 9.76 6.25
N ALA A 82 -0.89 9.64 5.14
CA ALA A 82 -0.40 9.10 3.87
C ALA A 82 0.21 10.20 2.97
N SER A 83 1.20 10.94 3.46
CA SER A 83 1.86 12.01 2.70
C SER A 83 3.32 12.17 3.12
N ALA A 84 4.15 12.63 2.19
CA ALA A 84 5.57 12.92 2.37
C ALA A 84 5.99 14.09 1.47
N LYS A 85 7.13 14.72 1.77
CA LYS A 85 7.68 15.84 1.00
C LYS A 85 8.42 15.40 -0.25
N ASP A 86 9.16 14.29 -0.18
CA ASP A 86 10.04 13.89 -1.29
C ASP A 86 9.38 12.83 -2.17
N VAL A 87 9.07 11.65 -1.61
CA VAL A 87 8.60 10.50 -2.39
C VAL A 87 7.32 9.90 -1.80
N LEU A 88 6.30 9.74 -2.64
CA LEU A 88 5.08 9.05 -2.25
C LEU A 88 4.97 7.73 -3.02
N ILE A 89 4.87 6.61 -2.29
CA ILE A 89 4.75 5.27 -2.86
C ILE A 89 3.26 4.93 -2.96
N ASN A 90 2.68 5.16 -4.12
CA ASN A 90 1.29 4.86 -4.41
C ASN A 90 1.09 3.37 -4.72
N THR A 91 0.25 2.68 -3.94
CA THR A 91 0.03 1.24 -4.07
C THR A 91 -1.13 0.88 -5.00
N SER A 92 -1.80 1.85 -5.64
CA SER A 92 -3.04 1.63 -6.42
C SER A 92 -2.92 0.65 -7.59
N ALA A 93 -1.71 0.38 -8.09
CA ALA A 93 -1.49 -0.64 -9.11
C ALA A 93 -1.55 -2.08 -8.57
N PHE A 94 -1.52 -2.28 -7.24
CA PHE A 94 -1.79 -3.57 -6.62
C PHE A 94 -3.30 -3.73 -6.42
N ASP A 95 -4.02 -3.96 -7.51
CA ASP A 95 -5.49 -3.99 -7.59
C ASP A 95 -6.10 -5.37 -7.91
N ASN A 96 -5.27 -6.41 -7.87
CA ASN A 96 -5.69 -7.80 -8.06
C ASN A 96 -6.80 -8.21 -7.08
N PHE A 97 -7.70 -9.06 -7.53
CA PHE A 97 -8.78 -9.63 -6.73
C PHE A 97 -9.05 -11.06 -7.17
N HIS A 98 -9.07 -11.99 -6.22
CA HIS A 98 -9.35 -13.39 -6.50
C HIS A 98 -10.15 -13.98 -5.35
N PHE A 99 -11.33 -14.52 -5.64
CA PHE A 99 -12.16 -15.27 -4.69
C PHE A 99 -12.02 -16.76 -4.97
N GLU A 100 -11.69 -17.53 -3.94
CA GLU A 100 -11.62 -19.00 -3.99
C GLU A 100 -12.84 -19.56 -3.28
N ALA A 101 -13.71 -20.23 -4.04
CA ALA A 101 -14.99 -20.70 -3.55
C ALA A 101 -14.87 -21.89 -2.59
N HIS A 102 -13.83 -22.72 -2.73
CA HIS A 102 -13.69 -23.90 -1.88
C HIS A 102 -13.29 -23.56 -0.44
N SER A 103 -12.38 -22.60 -0.28
CA SER A 103 -11.91 -22.14 1.03
C SER A 103 -12.63 -20.89 1.53
N GLU A 104 -13.56 -20.34 0.74
CA GLU A 104 -14.27 -19.09 1.01
C GLU A 104 -13.32 -17.90 1.31
N THR A 105 -12.14 -17.91 0.69
CA THR A 105 -11.10 -16.91 0.92
C THR A 105 -11.00 -15.94 -0.25
N VAL A 106 -10.68 -14.68 0.05
CA VAL A 106 -10.41 -13.67 -0.97
C VAL A 106 -9.00 -13.11 -0.84
N THR A 107 -8.28 -13.07 -1.95
CA THR A 107 -7.01 -12.36 -2.07
C THR A 107 -7.29 -10.98 -2.64
N ILE A 108 -6.93 -9.94 -1.88
CA ILE A 108 -7.19 -8.54 -2.23
C ILE A 108 -5.88 -7.79 -2.36
N GLY A 109 -5.72 -7.09 -3.49
CA GLY A 109 -4.61 -6.18 -3.72
C GLY A 109 -4.60 -5.02 -2.71
N ALA A 110 -3.43 -4.76 -2.13
CA ALA A 110 -3.23 -3.77 -1.07
C ALA A 110 -3.64 -2.34 -1.48
N GLY A 111 -3.65 -2.04 -2.78
CA GLY A 111 -4.01 -0.74 -3.35
C GLY A 111 -5.48 -0.53 -3.64
N GLN A 112 -6.36 -1.45 -3.25
CA GLN A 112 -7.78 -1.29 -3.50
C GLN A 112 -8.49 -0.49 -2.40
N PRO A 113 -9.54 0.29 -2.76
CA PRO A 113 -10.50 0.81 -1.80
C PRO A 113 -11.57 -0.24 -1.52
N TRP A 114 -12.19 -0.19 -0.35
CA TRP A 114 -13.25 -1.15 0.02
C TRP A 114 -14.45 -1.14 -0.94
N ALA A 115 -14.77 0.00 -1.54
CA ALA A 115 -15.82 0.12 -2.56
C ALA A 115 -15.60 -0.85 -3.72
N GLU A 116 -14.35 -0.98 -4.18
CA GLU A 116 -14.01 -1.85 -5.30
C GLU A 116 -14.00 -3.32 -4.89
N VAL A 117 -13.58 -3.63 -3.67
CA VAL A 117 -13.68 -4.97 -3.08
C VAL A 117 -15.14 -5.43 -3.03
N TYR A 118 -16.04 -4.58 -2.51
CA TYR A 118 -17.46 -4.91 -2.43
C TYR A 118 -18.08 -5.09 -3.82
N ARG A 119 -17.72 -4.24 -4.78
CA ARG A 119 -18.18 -4.34 -6.17
C ARG A 119 -17.69 -5.61 -6.85
N LYS A 120 -16.43 -5.99 -6.66
CA LYS A 120 -15.84 -7.20 -7.25
C LYS A 120 -16.42 -8.46 -6.60
N LEU A 121 -16.56 -8.49 -5.28
CA LEU A 121 -17.13 -9.63 -4.55
C LEU A 121 -18.58 -9.87 -4.97
N SER A 122 -19.42 -8.83 -5.03
CA SER A 122 -20.83 -8.99 -5.41
C SER A 122 -21.04 -9.52 -6.83
N GLN A 123 -20.05 -9.35 -7.72
CA GLN A 123 -20.10 -9.87 -9.09
C GLN A 123 -19.75 -11.36 -9.18
N VAL A 124 -18.82 -11.84 -8.35
CA VAL A 124 -18.30 -13.22 -8.44
C VAL A 124 -18.87 -14.15 -7.38
N ALA A 125 -19.35 -13.60 -6.27
CA ALA A 125 -19.86 -14.32 -5.11
C ALA A 125 -20.98 -13.50 -4.42
N PRO A 126 -22.13 -13.28 -5.08
CA PRO A 126 -23.20 -12.41 -4.58
C PRO A 126 -23.79 -12.83 -3.23
N GLU A 127 -23.69 -14.12 -2.89
CA GLU A 127 -24.16 -14.67 -1.60
C GLU A 127 -23.14 -14.49 -0.46
N HIS A 128 -21.97 -13.92 -0.73
CA HIS A 128 -20.90 -13.76 0.26
C HIS A 128 -20.75 -12.31 0.72
N GLY A 129 -20.55 -12.14 2.02
CA GLY A 129 -20.12 -10.89 2.64
C GLY A 129 -18.62 -10.91 2.95
N ILE A 130 -18.06 -9.74 3.25
CA ILE A 130 -16.70 -9.61 3.75
C ILE A 130 -16.64 -8.59 4.87
N ILE A 131 -15.87 -8.89 5.91
CA ILE A 131 -15.58 -7.96 7.00
C ILE A 131 -14.62 -6.89 6.47
N GLY A 132 -15.19 -5.77 6.02
CA GLY A 132 -14.45 -4.62 5.49
C GLY A 132 -14.78 -3.30 6.19
N ALA A 133 -14.13 -2.21 5.78
CA ALA A 133 -14.37 -0.90 6.39
C ALA A 133 -15.79 -0.37 6.15
N ARG A 134 -16.32 0.34 7.14
CA ARG A 134 -17.61 1.08 7.04
C ARG A 134 -17.62 2.15 5.95
N THR A 135 -16.48 2.79 5.69
CA THR A 135 -16.35 3.88 4.71
C THR A 135 -15.77 3.32 3.41
N PRO A 136 -16.53 3.25 2.29
CA PRO A 136 -16.09 2.51 1.10
C PRO A 136 -14.83 3.07 0.41
N CYS A 137 -14.57 4.37 0.52
CA CYS A 137 -13.42 4.98 -0.16
C CYS A 137 -12.07 4.79 0.57
N VAL A 138 -12.05 4.23 1.79
CA VAL A 138 -10.79 3.98 2.50
C VAL A 138 -10.07 2.77 1.93
N GLY A 139 -8.74 2.77 2.01
CA GLY A 139 -7.91 1.70 1.47
C GLY A 139 -7.90 0.43 2.32
N VAL A 140 -7.83 -0.72 1.67
CA VAL A 140 -7.83 -2.05 2.29
C VAL A 140 -6.64 -2.23 3.21
N ALA A 141 -5.41 -2.06 2.72
CA ALA A 141 -4.20 -2.31 3.50
C ALA A 141 -4.13 -1.42 4.76
N GLY A 142 -4.38 -0.12 4.60
CA GLY A 142 -4.39 0.82 5.73
C GLY A 142 -5.46 0.51 6.78
N THR A 143 -6.62 -0.03 6.36
CA THR A 143 -7.68 -0.47 7.26
C THR A 143 -7.22 -1.66 8.11
N ILE A 144 -6.68 -2.69 7.45
CA ILE A 144 -6.25 -3.94 8.09
C ILE A 144 -5.16 -3.64 9.14
N VAL A 145 -4.11 -2.91 8.74
CA VAL A 145 -3.00 -2.65 9.66
C VAL A 145 -3.39 -1.76 10.84
N SER A 146 -4.49 -1.02 10.73
CA SER A 146 -5.02 -0.17 11.82
C SER A 146 -6.15 -0.85 12.61
N GLY A 147 -6.37 -2.15 12.42
CA GLY A 147 -7.46 -2.91 13.04
C GLY A 147 -8.67 -3.00 12.12
N GLY A 148 -9.33 -1.86 11.92
CA GLY A 148 -10.46 -1.74 10.99
C GLY A 148 -11.78 -2.26 11.57
N PHE A 149 -12.81 -1.42 11.50
CA PHE A 149 -14.15 -1.76 11.97
C PHE A 149 -15.14 -1.83 10.81
N SER A 150 -15.94 -2.90 10.84
CA SER A 150 -17.07 -3.17 9.97
C SER A 150 -18.39 -2.89 10.68
N TRP A 151 -19.48 -2.81 9.92
CA TRP A 151 -20.85 -2.89 10.45
C TRP A 151 -21.13 -4.24 11.11
N LEU A 152 -20.36 -5.27 10.74
CA LEU A 152 -20.48 -6.65 11.20
C LEU A 152 -19.54 -6.99 12.37
N SER A 153 -18.75 -6.01 12.85
CA SER A 153 -17.68 -6.29 13.81
C SER A 153 -18.14 -6.75 15.18
N SER A 154 -19.38 -6.46 15.58
CA SER A 154 -19.94 -6.99 16.84
C SER A 154 -20.15 -8.50 16.81
N GLU A 155 -20.26 -9.08 15.62
CA GLU A 155 -20.54 -10.52 15.42
C GLU A 155 -19.30 -11.26 14.90
N TYR A 156 -18.50 -10.61 14.04
CA TYR A 156 -17.37 -11.24 13.32
C TYR A 156 -16.01 -10.60 13.58
N GLY A 157 -15.91 -9.67 14.54
CA GLY A 157 -14.64 -9.05 14.91
C GLY A 157 -14.13 -7.94 13.97
N CYS A 158 -12.90 -7.49 14.21
CA CYS A 158 -12.24 -6.47 13.40
C CYS A 158 -11.73 -7.05 12.08
N VAL A 159 -11.51 -6.18 11.09
CA VAL A 159 -10.96 -6.56 9.78
C VAL A 159 -9.58 -7.23 9.94
N SER A 160 -8.81 -6.81 10.94
CA SER A 160 -7.50 -7.35 11.31
C SER A 160 -7.53 -8.67 12.06
N ASP A 161 -8.69 -9.13 12.55
CA ASP A 161 -8.74 -10.31 13.39
C ASP A 161 -8.25 -11.55 12.62
N PRO A 162 -7.66 -12.55 13.29
CA PRO A 162 -7.04 -13.70 12.63
C PRO A 162 -7.96 -14.46 11.66
N GLU A 163 -9.26 -14.46 11.94
CA GLU A 163 -10.31 -15.07 11.12
C GLU A 163 -10.58 -14.28 9.82
N ASN A 164 -10.33 -12.96 9.82
CA ASN A 164 -10.61 -12.06 8.70
C ASN A 164 -9.35 -11.70 7.89
N MET A 165 -8.19 -11.62 8.56
CA MET A 165 -6.88 -11.39 7.95
C MET A 165 -6.04 -12.66 8.10
N ILE A 166 -6.05 -13.51 7.09
CA ILE A 166 -5.40 -14.83 7.13
C ILE A 166 -3.88 -14.70 6.93
N ASP A 167 -3.44 -13.98 5.91
CA ASP A 167 -2.03 -13.78 5.56
C ASP A 167 -1.84 -12.49 4.74
N ALA A 168 -0.59 -12.07 4.56
CA ALA A 168 -0.21 -10.99 3.68
C ALA A 168 1.13 -11.25 3.00
N LYS A 169 1.24 -10.87 1.72
CA LYS A 169 2.50 -10.81 1.00
C LYS A 169 3.13 -9.44 1.22
N VAL A 170 4.28 -9.40 1.89
CA VAL A 170 4.93 -8.18 2.37
C VAL A 170 6.26 -7.97 1.66
N VAL A 171 6.49 -6.76 1.19
CA VAL A 171 7.81 -6.30 0.76
C VAL A 171 8.48 -5.61 1.94
N LYS A 172 9.63 -6.13 2.37
CA LYS A 172 10.40 -5.58 3.50
C LYS A 172 11.28 -4.41 3.04
N TYR A 173 11.83 -3.70 4.02
CA TYR A 173 12.75 -2.57 3.80
C TYR A 173 13.99 -2.93 2.96
N ASP A 174 14.44 -4.19 3.00
CA ASP A 174 15.58 -4.70 2.22
C ASP A 174 15.19 -5.09 0.79
N GLY A 175 13.91 -4.93 0.42
CA GLY A 175 13.35 -5.28 -0.87
C GLY A 175 12.95 -6.75 -1.02
N SER A 176 13.26 -7.60 -0.04
CA SER A 176 12.85 -9.01 -0.08
C SER A 176 11.36 -9.18 0.25
N VAL A 177 10.76 -10.21 -0.34
CA VAL A 177 9.33 -10.46 -0.29
C VAL A 177 9.05 -11.72 0.52
N VAL A 178 8.15 -11.63 1.49
CA VAL A 178 7.78 -12.75 2.37
C VAL A 178 6.27 -12.89 2.45
N TRP A 179 5.81 -14.10 2.71
CA TRP A 179 4.47 -14.32 3.27
C TRP A 179 4.56 -14.15 4.79
N ALA A 180 3.67 -13.34 5.36
CA ALA A 180 3.70 -13.02 6.79
C ALA A 180 3.50 -14.27 7.67
N SER A 181 2.76 -15.27 7.18
CA SER A 181 2.65 -16.59 7.82
C SER A 181 3.98 -17.29 8.11
N THR A 182 5.05 -16.98 7.36
CA THR A 182 6.40 -17.53 7.61
C THR A 182 7.14 -16.83 8.76
N ALA A 183 6.62 -15.72 9.26
CA ALA A 183 7.17 -14.92 10.35
C ALA A 183 6.03 -14.49 11.30
N PRO A 184 5.66 -15.33 12.30
CA PRO A 184 4.48 -15.11 13.13
C PRO A 184 4.41 -13.73 13.80
N GLU A 185 5.54 -13.18 14.23
CA GLU A 185 5.64 -11.83 14.81
C GLU A 185 5.24 -10.73 13.80
N LEU A 186 5.61 -10.90 12.53
CA LEU A 186 5.19 -9.98 11.46
C LEU A 186 3.68 -10.09 11.22
N LEU A 187 3.15 -11.31 11.13
CA LEU A 187 1.71 -11.50 10.93
C LEU A 187 0.91 -10.90 12.09
N TRP A 188 1.35 -11.11 13.34
CA TRP A 188 0.76 -10.48 14.52
C TRP A 188 0.83 -8.95 14.44
N ALA A 189 1.99 -8.39 14.09
CA ALA A 189 2.18 -6.94 13.98
C ALA A 189 1.31 -6.29 12.89
N LEU A 190 1.07 -6.98 11.77
CA LEU A 190 0.18 -6.50 10.71
C LEU A 190 -1.29 -6.48 11.12
N ARG A 191 -1.69 -7.22 12.15
CA ARG A 191 -3.07 -7.29 12.65
C ARG A 191 -3.33 -6.21 13.70
N GLY A 192 -3.11 -4.94 13.33
CA GLY A 192 -3.42 -3.78 14.18
C GLY A 192 -2.24 -2.97 14.70
N GLY A 193 -0.99 -3.33 14.36
CA GLY A 193 0.22 -2.58 14.77
C GLY A 193 0.44 -1.24 14.05
N GLY A 194 -0.46 -0.88 13.13
CA GLY A 194 -0.42 0.36 12.36
C GLY A 194 0.46 0.30 11.11
N GLY A 195 0.64 1.46 10.46
CA GLY A 195 1.42 1.60 9.23
C GLY A 195 2.93 1.82 9.43
N GLY A 196 3.44 1.69 10.65
CA GLY A 196 4.84 2.00 11.00
C GLY A 196 5.90 1.05 10.43
N PHE A 197 5.49 0.02 9.68
CA PHE A 197 6.38 -1.04 9.19
C PHE A 197 7.03 -0.76 7.82
N GLY A 198 6.71 0.37 7.17
CA GLY A 198 7.15 0.61 5.78
C GLY A 198 7.43 2.07 5.36
N GLY A 199 7.29 3.06 6.24
CA GLY A 199 7.61 4.47 5.97
C GLY A 199 8.54 5.06 7.03
N ARG A 200 9.17 6.21 6.73
CA ARG A 200 10.00 6.98 7.68
C ARG A 200 9.37 8.33 7.97
#